data_AF-A0A0P4Z6C5-F1
#
_entry.id   AF-A0A0P4Z6C5-F1
#
_cell.length_a   1.000
_cell.length_b   1.000
_cell.length_c   1.000
_cell.angle_alpha   90.00
_cell.angle_beta   90.00
_cell.angle_gamma   90.00
#
_symmetry.space_group_name_H-M   'P 1'
#
loop_
_entity.id
_entity.type
_entity.pdbx_description
1 polymer ?
#
loop_
_entity_poly.entity_id
_entity_poly.type
_entity_poly.pdbx_seq_one_letter_code
_entity_poly.pdbx_strand_id
1 'polypeptide(L)'
;MIQCRNKVSLRNLSIVLRQLKVADTEERKKLLFEGLSLAKEAVQLDPSDGKSWLILGNAYFSVAFYSTHSDGYIHKALAAYAQSEKYEMNKRNFNTADLCFNKAMALFHDEKYQEALENLERSQKFEPDWELSRFKYDSTLKFLLNMKEMVALKGKLKPRKLNSFLKSINSKDLGPYKTNSTCKRVFLQDLVVGTNKNKYIVVKVVASVSYDGGSPLACCVCDKPDFAAIVTIYRLSQDYGLTIGDSLLIPEPQLQTIHVSLKGQVINFPCVRVDSPQNILVNGHNLQPTQMASMFIKFSSA
;
A
#
# COMPACT_ATOMS: atom_id res chain seq x y z
N MET A 1 -8.17 -26.10 -38.33
CA MET A 1 -9.01 -25.63 -37.20
C MET A 1 -8.48 -24.28 -36.76
N ILE A 2 -9.18 -23.19 -37.04
CA ILE A 2 -8.84 -21.88 -36.47
C ILE A 2 -9.25 -21.96 -35.00
N GLN A 3 -8.28 -22.04 -34.10
CA GLN A 3 -8.52 -22.02 -32.67
C GLN A 3 -9.10 -20.64 -32.34
N CYS A 4 -10.43 -20.55 -32.22
CA CYS A 4 -11.10 -19.28 -31.98
C CYS A 4 -10.68 -18.75 -30.61
N ARG A 5 -10.13 -17.52 -30.58
CA ARG A 5 -9.79 -16.82 -29.34
C ARG A 5 -11.04 -16.74 -28.46
N ASN A 6 -10.94 -17.23 -27.23
CA ASN A 6 -12.06 -17.34 -26.28
C ASN A 6 -11.69 -16.62 -24.98
N LYS A 7 -12.55 -15.70 -24.52
CA LYS A 7 -12.39 -14.95 -23.26
C LYS A 7 -12.17 -15.86 -22.05
N VAL A 8 -12.78 -17.05 -22.01
CA VAL A 8 -12.60 -18.03 -20.94
C VAL A 8 -11.14 -18.50 -20.88
N SER A 9 -10.60 -18.94 -22.01
CA SER A 9 -9.21 -19.41 -22.11
C SER A 9 -8.21 -18.30 -21.81
N LEU A 10 -8.46 -17.08 -22.30
CA LEU A 10 -7.61 -15.90 -22.03
C LEU A 10 -7.57 -15.54 -20.54
N ARG A 11 -8.72 -15.52 -19.86
CA ARG A 11 -8.79 -15.31 -18.40
C ARG A 11 -8.02 -16.38 -17.65
N ASN A 12 -8.26 -17.65 -17.98
CA ASN A 12 -7.61 -18.76 -17.30
C ASN A 12 -6.09 -18.73 -17.49
N LEU A 13 -5.61 -18.46 -18.71
CA LEU A 13 -4.18 -18.32 -18.98
C LEU A 13 -3.58 -17.13 -18.23
N SER A 14 -4.28 -15.99 -18.17
CA SER A 14 -3.88 -14.84 -17.35
C SER A 14 -3.70 -15.21 -15.87
N ILE A 15 -4.62 -16.00 -15.31
CA ILE A 15 -4.52 -16.49 -13.92
C ILE A 15 -3.28 -17.38 -13.76
N VAL A 16 -3.13 -18.39 -14.62
CA VAL A 16 -2.03 -19.36 -14.54
C VAL A 16 -0.67 -18.65 -14.62
N LEU A 17 -0.46 -17.78 -15.61
CA LEU A 17 0.82 -17.08 -15.76
C LEU A 17 1.16 -16.24 -14.51
N ARG A 18 0.16 -15.62 -13.89
CA ARG A 18 0.35 -14.86 -12.63
C ARG A 18 0.59 -15.74 -11.42
N GLN A 19 0.27 -17.03 -11.45
CA GLN A 19 0.52 -17.96 -10.34
C GLN A 19 1.80 -18.78 -10.49
N LEU A 20 2.37 -18.87 -11.70
CA LEU A 20 3.60 -19.61 -11.94
C LEU A 20 4.72 -19.09 -11.04
N LYS A 21 5.28 -19.99 -10.25
CA LYS A 21 6.44 -19.74 -9.40
C LYS A 21 7.70 -19.94 -10.25
N VAL A 22 8.39 -18.86 -10.51
CA VAL A 22 9.71 -18.86 -11.17
C VAL A 22 10.72 -18.19 -10.25
N ALA A 23 11.95 -18.69 -10.26
CA ALA A 23 13.02 -18.16 -9.41
C ALA A 23 13.57 -16.84 -9.95
N ASP A 24 13.59 -16.68 -11.28
CA ASP A 24 14.09 -15.47 -11.92
C ASP A 24 13.06 -14.33 -11.84
N THR A 25 13.52 -13.15 -11.41
CA THR A 25 12.66 -11.98 -11.21
C THR A 25 12.23 -11.34 -12.53
N GLU A 26 13.09 -11.37 -13.55
CA GLU A 26 12.75 -10.82 -14.87
C GLU A 26 11.78 -11.73 -15.63
N GLU A 27 11.96 -13.05 -15.54
CA GLU A 27 10.98 -14.03 -16.02
C GLU A 27 9.64 -13.86 -15.30
N ARG A 28 9.66 -13.69 -13.96
CA ARG A 28 8.45 -13.44 -13.18
C ARG A 28 7.72 -12.21 -13.69
N LYS A 29 8.45 -11.12 -13.91
CA LYS A 29 7.91 -9.87 -14.45
C LYS A 29 7.30 -10.09 -15.83
N LYS A 30 7.99 -10.78 -16.74
CA LYS A 30 7.48 -11.11 -18.08
C LYS A 30 6.15 -11.85 -18.02
N LEU A 31 6.04 -12.89 -17.19
CA LEU A 31 4.81 -13.67 -17.01
C LEU A 31 3.64 -12.81 -16.50
N LEU A 32 3.90 -11.88 -15.58
CA LEU A 32 2.88 -10.96 -15.07
C LEU A 32 2.38 -9.99 -16.15
N PHE A 33 3.27 -9.42 -16.94
CA PHE A 33 2.91 -8.53 -18.05
C PHE A 33 2.20 -9.26 -19.19
N GLU A 34 2.60 -10.50 -19.49
CA GLU A 34 1.87 -11.35 -20.44
C GLU A 34 0.47 -11.69 -19.92
N GLY A 35 0.35 -12.08 -18.65
CA GLY A 35 -0.95 -12.28 -18.00
C GLY A 35 -1.84 -11.04 -18.04
N LEU A 36 -1.26 -9.84 -17.86
CA LEU A 36 -1.98 -8.58 -18.02
C LEU A 36 -2.45 -8.35 -19.47
N SER A 37 -1.63 -8.67 -20.46
CA SER A 37 -2.01 -8.57 -21.87
C SER A 37 -3.22 -9.46 -22.19
N LEU A 38 -3.20 -10.71 -21.72
CA LEU A 38 -4.29 -11.67 -21.92
C LEU A 38 -5.58 -11.22 -21.22
N ALA A 39 -5.50 -10.66 -20.02
CA ALA A 39 -6.67 -10.13 -19.31
C ALA A 39 -7.31 -8.95 -20.04
N LYS A 40 -6.49 -8.04 -20.61
CA LYS A 40 -6.97 -6.94 -21.44
C LYS A 40 -7.70 -7.46 -22.68
N GLU A 41 -7.13 -8.48 -23.33
CA GLU A 41 -7.76 -9.11 -24.50
C GLU A 41 -9.10 -9.77 -24.13
N ALA A 42 -9.19 -10.44 -22.99
CA ALA A 42 -10.44 -11.05 -22.52
C ALA A 42 -11.57 -10.01 -22.32
N VAL A 43 -11.23 -8.81 -21.83
CA VAL A 43 -12.17 -7.68 -21.73
C VAL A 43 -12.52 -7.13 -23.11
N GLN A 44 -11.57 -7.05 -24.04
CA GLN A 44 -11.84 -6.57 -25.40
C GLN A 44 -12.82 -7.48 -26.17
N LEU A 45 -12.76 -8.81 -25.95
CA LEU A 45 -13.69 -9.75 -26.57
C LEU A 45 -15.12 -9.63 -26.03
N ASP A 46 -15.28 -9.30 -24.75
CA ASP A 46 -16.60 -9.02 -24.16
C ASP A 46 -16.48 -7.98 -23.03
N PRO A 47 -16.65 -6.69 -23.34
CA PRO A 47 -16.58 -5.62 -22.36
C PRO A 47 -17.70 -5.66 -21.31
N SER A 48 -18.74 -6.47 -21.51
CA SER A 48 -19.88 -6.64 -20.60
C SER A 48 -19.72 -7.81 -19.62
N ASP A 49 -18.58 -8.51 -19.67
CA ASP A 49 -18.23 -9.62 -18.79
C ASP A 49 -17.53 -9.10 -17.53
N GLY A 50 -18.22 -9.06 -16.39
CA GLY A 50 -17.62 -8.57 -15.15
C GLY A 50 -16.50 -9.46 -14.67
N LYS A 51 -16.58 -10.78 -14.85
CA LYS A 51 -15.46 -11.68 -14.55
C LYS A 51 -14.17 -11.33 -15.33
N SER A 52 -14.24 -10.96 -16.61
CA SER A 52 -13.08 -10.44 -17.35
C SER A 52 -12.50 -9.18 -16.71
N TRP A 53 -13.34 -8.28 -16.22
CA TRP A 53 -12.91 -7.08 -15.48
C TRP A 53 -12.28 -7.40 -14.13
N LEU A 54 -12.81 -8.38 -13.38
CA LEU A 54 -12.20 -8.90 -12.15
C LEU A 54 -10.78 -9.42 -12.42
N ILE A 55 -10.63 -10.26 -13.44
CA ILE A 55 -9.31 -10.81 -13.81
C ILE A 55 -8.35 -9.72 -14.28
N LEU A 56 -8.84 -8.71 -15.01
CA LEU A 56 -8.04 -7.55 -15.38
C LEU A 56 -7.59 -6.74 -14.15
N GLY A 57 -8.48 -6.56 -13.16
CA GLY A 57 -8.13 -5.94 -11.89
C GLY A 57 -7.03 -6.71 -11.15
N ASN A 58 -7.18 -8.04 -11.06
CA ASN A 58 -6.18 -8.92 -10.46
C ASN A 58 -4.83 -8.83 -11.18
N ALA A 59 -4.85 -8.74 -12.51
CA ALA A 59 -3.64 -8.62 -13.32
C ALA A 59 -2.94 -7.27 -13.11
N TYR A 60 -3.67 -6.15 -13.11
CA TYR A 60 -3.11 -4.84 -12.80
C TYR A 60 -2.52 -4.81 -11.38
N PHE A 61 -3.25 -5.34 -10.40
CA PHE A 61 -2.78 -5.40 -9.02
C PHE A 61 -1.50 -6.21 -8.91
N SER A 62 -1.41 -7.35 -9.60
CA SER A 62 -0.19 -8.19 -9.62
C SER A 62 1.02 -7.43 -10.19
N VAL A 63 0.85 -6.73 -11.31
CA VAL A 63 1.93 -5.97 -11.96
C VAL A 63 2.37 -4.77 -11.11
N ALA A 64 1.48 -4.18 -10.31
CA ALA A 64 1.81 -3.02 -9.46
C ALA A 64 2.98 -3.27 -8.49
N PHE A 65 3.19 -4.51 -8.06
CA PHE A 65 4.25 -4.91 -7.13
C PHE A 65 5.60 -5.20 -7.79
N TYR A 66 5.63 -5.34 -9.12
CA TYR A 66 6.84 -5.64 -9.91
C TYR A 66 7.21 -4.53 -10.88
N SER A 67 6.35 -3.52 -11.06
CA SER A 67 6.75 -2.30 -11.77
C SER A 67 7.64 -1.45 -10.85
N THR A 68 8.80 -1.07 -11.37
CA THR A 68 9.71 -0.14 -10.72
C THR A 68 9.15 1.29 -10.71
N HIS A 69 8.20 1.60 -11.59
CA HIS A 69 7.58 2.92 -11.72
C HIS A 69 6.20 2.96 -11.07
N SER A 70 5.76 4.16 -10.66
CA SER A 70 4.37 4.38 -10.23
C SER A 70 3.49 4.54 -11.47
N ASP A 71 3.24 3.45 -12.20
CA ASP A 71 2.45 3.47 -13.44
C ASP A 71 0.92 3.57 -13.20
N GLY A 72 0.53 3.92 -11.97
CA GLY A 72 -0.85 3.96 -11.52
C GLY A 72 -1.57 2.61 -11.58
N TYR A 73 -0.84 1.48 -11.52
CA TYR A 73 -1.45 0.15 -11.66
C TYR A 73 -2.45 -0.18 -10.56
N ILE A 74 -2.25 0.28 -9.32
CA ILE A 74 -3.24 0.14 -8.24
C ILE A 74 -4.55 0.85 -8.62
N HIS A 75 -4.48 2.07 -9.12
CA HIS A 75 -5.65 2.82 -9.58
C HIS A 75 -6.34 2.14 -10.77
N LYS A 76 -5.57 1.59 -11.72
CA LYS A 76 -6.10 0.78 -12.83
C LYS A 76 -6.79 -0.50 -12.35
N ALA A 77 -6.24 -1.15 -11.32
CA ALA A 77 -6.87 -2.31 -10.69
C ALA A 77 -8.21 -1.93 -10.03
N LEU A 78 -8.23 -0.87 -9.23
CA LEU A 78 -9.44 -0.36 -8.59
C LEU A 78 -10.52 0.03 -9.62
N ALA A 79 -10.14 0.67 -10.71
CA ALA A 79 -11.05 0.99 -11.81
C ALA A 79 -11.63 -0.27 -12.49
N ALA A 80 -10.80 -1.29 -12.72
CA ALA A 80 -11.26 -2.57 -13.27
C ALA A 80 -12.22 -3.30 -12.31
N TYR A 81 -11.95 -3.31 -11.00
CA TYR A 81 -12.86 -3.87 -10.01
C TYR A 81 -14.20 -3.12 -9.95
N ALA A 82 -14.18 -1.78 -10.02
CA ALA A 82 -15.41 -0.99 -10.08
C ALA A 82 -16.24 -1.32 -11.34
N GLN A 83 -15.59 -1.54 -12.48
CA GLN A 83 -16.26 -1.95 -13.70
C GLN A 83 -16.83 -3.37 -13.60
N SER A 84 -16.10 -4.29 -12.94
CA SER A 84 -16.60 -5.62 -12.61
C SER A 84 -17.87 -5.55 -11.77
N GLU A 85 -17.89 -4.75 -10.70
CA GLU A 85 -19.09 -4.57 -9.86
C GLU A 85 -20.27 -4.04 -10.68
N LYS A 86 -20.04 -3.05 -11.55
CA LYS A 86 -21.10 -2.42 -12.37
C LYS A 86 -21.81 -3.42 -13.28
N TYR A 87 -21.08 -4.23 -14.04
CA TYR A 87 -21.71 -5.14 -15.01
C TYR A 87 -22.40 -6.33 -14.37
N GLU A 88 -21.98 -6.69 -13.16
CA GLU A 88 -22.53 -7.85 -12.47
C GLU A 88 -23.73 -7.50 -11.58
N MET A 89 -23.82 -6.25 -11.11
CA MET A 89 -25.06 -5.72 -10.52
C MET A 89 -26.24 -5.85 -11.50
N ASN A 90 -25.98 -5.69 -12.81
CA ASN A 90 -26.99 -5.84 -13.86
C ASN A 90 -27.38 -7.31 -14.11
N LYS A 91 -26.58 -8.28 -13.65
CA LYS A 91 -26.79 -9.72 -13.82
C LYS A 91 -27.10 -10.44 -12.49
N ARG A 92 -27.64 -9.75 -11.47
CA ARG A 92 -28.17 -10.25 -10.18
C ARG A 92 -27.36 -11.27 -9.35
N ASN A 93 -26.26 -11.86 -9.82
CA ASN A 93 -25.69 -13.09 -9.27
C ASN A 93 -24.14 -13.16 -9.22
N PHE A 94 -23.41 -12.05 -9.41
CA PHE A 94 -21.94 -12.13 -9.44
C PHE A 94 -21.25 -10.95 -8.75
N ASN A 95 -21.56 -10.75 -7.48
CA ASN A 95 -20.60 -10.12 -6.58
C ASN A 95 -20.00 -11.25 -5.74
N THR A 96 -18.87 -11.80 -6.19
CA THR A 96 -18.24 -12.92 -5.51
C THR A 96 -17.41 -12.43 -4.32
N ALA A 97 -17.18 -13.31 -3.35
CA ALA A 97 -16.28 -13.03 -2.24
C ALA A 97 -14.90 -12.59 -2.76
N ASP A 98 -14.39 -13.21 -3.84
CA ASP A 98 -13.11 -12.87 -4.46
C ASP A 98 -13.01 -11.42 -4.93
N LEU A 99 -14.04 -10.89 -5.60
CA LEU A 99 -14.03 -9.50 -6.06
C LEU A 99 -13.93 -8.54 -4.88
N CYS A 100 -14.75 -8.77 -3.85
CA CYS A 100 -14.74 -7.98 -2.63
C CYS A 100 -13.36 -8.07 -1.93
N PHE A 101 -12.82 -9.28 -1.77
CA PHE A 101 -11.53 -9.51 -1.12
C PHE A 101 -10.38 -8.87 -1.90
N ASN A 102 -10.27 -9.09 -3.21
CA ASN A 102 -9.18 -8.56 -4.02
C ASN A 102 -9.25 -7.03 -4.13
N LYS A 103 -10.47 -6.46 -4.26
CA LYS A 103 -10.66 -5.00 -4.19
C LYS A 103 -10.23 -4.46 -2.84
N ALA A 104 -10.54 -5.14 -1.74
CA ALA A 104 -10.09 -4.73 -0.41
C ALA A 104 -8.57 -4.71 -0.27
N MET A 105 -7.85 -5.67 -0.86
CA MET A 105 -6.39 -5.68 -0.86
C MET A 105 -5.81 -4.49 -1.63
N ALA A 106 -6.40 -4.14 -2.78
CA ALA A 106 -6.01 -2.95 -3.53
C ALA A 106 -6.30 -1.65 -2.77
N LEU A 107 -7.48 -1.54 -2.14
CA LEU A 107 -7.87 -0.40 -1.31
C LEU A 107 -6.95 -0.24 -0.09
N PHE A 108 -6.58 -1.34 0.57
CA PHE A 108 -5.63 -1.33 1.68
C PHE A 108 -4.27 -0.76 1.23
N HIS A 109 -3.77 -1.19 0.07
CA HIS A 109 -2.51 -0.68 -0.48
C HIS A 109 -2.59 0.81 -0.85
N ASP A 110 -3.76 1.27 -1.29
CA ASP A 110 -4.08 2.68 -1.57
C ASP A 110 -4.46 3.48 -0.31
N GLU A 111 -4.36 2.87 0.88
CA GLU A 111 -4.67 3.45 2.21
C GLU A 111 -6.13 3.92 2.39
N LYS A 112 -7.03 3.41 1.55
CA LYS A 112 -8.49 3.55 1.68
C LYS A 112 -9.05 2.51 2.64
N TYR A 113 -8.62 2.60 3.90
CA TYR A 113 -8.87 1.55 4.89
C TYR A 113 -10.35 1.35 5.26
N GLN A 114 -11.16 2.41 5.25
CA GLN A 114 -12.61 2.30 5.47
C GLN A 114 -13.24 1.37 4.43
N GLU A 115 -13.05 1.70 3.15
CA GLU A 115 -13.58 0.92 2.03
C GLU A 115 -12.98 -0.50 2.01
N ALA A 116 -11.70 -0.66 2.39
CA ALA A 116 -11.06 -1.97 2.48
C ALA A 116 -11.75 -2.88 3.51
N LEU A 117 -12.04 -2.37 4.70
CA LEU A 117 -12.76 -3.11 5.75
C LEU A 117 -14.19 -3.45 5.31
N GLU A 118 -14.91 -2.50 4.71
CA GLU A 118 -16.27 -2.74 4.20
C GLU A 118 -16.30 -3.83 3.12
N ASN A 119 -15.32 -3.85 2.22
CA ASN A 119 -15.21 -4.90 1.20
C ASN A 119 -14.82 -6.26 1.81
N LEU A 120 -14.01 -6.30 2.86
CA LEU A 120 -13.74 -7.54 3.59
C LEU A 120 -14.98 -8.07 4.32
N GLU A 121 -15.79 -7.20 4.92
CA GLU A 121 -17.09 -7.58 5.50
C GLU A 121 -18.05 -8.11 4.43
N ARG A 122 -18.10 -7.46 3.25
CA ARG A 122 -18.90 -7.95 2.11
C ARG A 122 -18.42 -9.33 1.65
N SER A 123 -17.12 -9.53 1.53
CA SER A 123 -16.52 -10.84 1.20
C SER A 123 -16.96 -11.93 2.19
N GLN A 124 -16.91 -11.64 3.49
CA GLN A 124 -17.35 -12.57 4.55
C GLN A 124 -18.86 -12.85 4.51
N LYS A 125 -19.69 -11.92 4.03
CA LYS A 125 -21.13 -12.18 3.84
C LYS A 125 -21.39 -13.15 2.70
N PHE A 126 -20.58 -13.12 1.65
CA PHE A 126 -20.69 -14.06 0.53
C PHE A 126 -20.11 -15.43 0.86
N GLU A 127 -18.97 -15.48 1.52
CA GLU A 127 -18.33 -16.71 1.97
C GLU A 127 -17.96 -16.63 3.46
N PRO A 128 -18.92 -16.96 4.36
CA PRO A 128 -18.71 -16.87 5.80
C PRO A 128 -17.54 -17.71 6.28
N ASP A 129 -17.32 -18.88 5.67
CA ASP A 129 -16.29 -19.85 6.06
C ASP A 129 -14.89 -19.51 5.51
N TRP A 130 -14.75 -18.44 4.72
CA TRP A 130 -13.46 -18.04 4.17
C TRP A 130 -12.56 -17.39 5.22
N GLU A 131 -11.76 -18.21 5.89
CA GLU A 131 -10.84 -17.82 6.96
C GLU A 131 -9.89 -16.69 6.57
N LEU A 132 -9.39 -16.68 5.33
CA LEU A 132 -8.46 -15.65 4.87
C LEU A 132 -9.11 -14.26 4.89
N SER A 133 -10.38 -14.15 4.52
CA SER A 133 -11.13 -12.88 4.55
C SER A 133 -11.35 -12.39 5.98
N ARG A 134 -11.64 -13.31 6.92
CA ARG A 134 -11.75 -13.00 8.37
C ARG A 134 -10.41 -12.53 8.94
N PHE A 135 -9.35 -13.30 8.72
CA PHE A 135 -8.00 -12.95 9.16
C PHE A 135 -7.55 -11.58 8.61
N LYS A 136 -7.80 -11.30 7.33
CA LYS A 136 -7.42 -10.02 6.72
C LYS A 136 -8.19 -8.84 7.30
N TYR A 137 -9.46 -9.02 7.63
CA TYR A 137 -10.24 -7.99 8.33
C TYR A 137 -9.65 -7.71 9.71
N ASP A 138 -9.45 -8.75 10.53
CA ASP A 138 -8.96 -8.60 11.90
C ASP A 138 -7.55 -8.02 11.96
N SER A 139 -6.65 -8.49 11.09
CA SER A 139 -5.28 -7.97 11.00
C SER A 139 -5.24 -6.51 10.53
N THR A 140 -6.10 -6.11 9.59
CA THR A 140 -6.22 -4.72 9.15
C THR A 140 -6.74 -3.83 10.28
N LEU A 141 -7.79 -4.25 10.98
CA LEU A 141 -8.33 -3.50 12.11
C LEU A 141 -7.29 -3.35 13.24
N LYS A 142 -6.62 -4.44 13.60
CA LYS A 142 -5.53 -4.43 14.60
C LYS A 142 -4.41 -3.49 14.20
N PHE A 143 -4.00 -3.50 12.93
CA PHE A 143 -2.96 -2.61 12.40
C PHE A 143 -3.33 -1.13 12.58
N LEU A 144 -4.57 -0.75 12.24
CA LEU A 144 -5.07 0.62 12.38
C LEU A 144 -5.20 1.07 13.84
N LEU A 145 -5.68 0.18 14.72
CA LEU A 145 -5.76 0.46 16.15
C LEU A 145 -4.37 0.65 16.76
N ASN A 146 -3.39 -0.17 16.37
CA ASN A 146 -2.01 -0.02 16.80
C ASN A 146 -1.41 1.31 16.33
N MET A 147 -1.63 1.71 15.06
CA MET A 147 -1.20 3.02 14.56
C MET A 147 -1.78 4.17 15.37
N LYS A 148 -3.10 4.15 15.58
CA LYS A 148 -3.80 5.16 16.39
C LYS A 148 -3.21 5.27 17.78
N GLU A 149 -2.97 4.13 18.43
CA GLU A 149 -2.36 4.08 19.76
C GLU A 149 -0.93 4.65 19.74
N MET A 150 -0.11 4.27 18.76
CA MET A 150 1.27 4.77 18.66
C MET A 150 1.31 6.29 18.45
N VAL A 151 0.41 6.85 17.64
CA VAL A 151 0.29 8.30 17.47
C VAL A 151 -0.13 8.98 18.78
N ALA A 152 -1.18 8.47 19.43
CA ALA A 152 -1.70 9.03 20.68
C ALA A 152 -0.66 9.01 21.82
N LEU A 153 0.15 7.95 21.88
CA LEU A 153 1.14 7.72 22.93
C LEU A 153 2.58 8.06 22.51
N LYS A 154 2.79 8.63 21.31
CA LYS A 154 4.11 9.01 20.76
C LYS A 154 5.11 7.85 20.83
N GLY A 155 4.68 6.69 20.34
CA GLY A 155 5.45 5.44 20.36
C GLY A 155 5.67 4.84 21.77
N LYS A 156 4.84 5.24 22.75
CA LYS A 156 4.96 4.84 24.17
C LYS A 156 6.32 5.22 24.80
N LEU A 157 6.99 6.22 24.23
CA LEU A 157 8.28 6.70 24.74
C LEU A 157 8.08 7.62 25.95
N LYS A 158 8.94 7.46 26.96
CA LYS A 158 9.02 8.42 28.07
C LYS A 158 9.38 9.80 27.53
N PRO A 159 8.78 10.91 28.01
CA PRO A 159 9.04 12.26 27.50
C PRO A 159 10.53 12.65 27.45
N ARG A 160 11.32 12.24 28.46
CA ARG A 160 12.77 12.47 28.48
C ARG A 160 13.50 11.80 27.30
N LYS A 161 13.11 10.56 26.95
CA LYS A 161 13.72 9.81 25.83
C LYS A 161 13.31 10.42 24.49
N LEU A 162 12.02 10.77 24.33
CA LEU A 162 11.52 11.48 23.15
C LEU A 162 12.29 12.79 22.93
N ASN A 163 12.40 13.63 23.96
CA ASN A 163 13.16 14.88 23.88
C ASN A 163 14.64 14.68 23.53
N SER A 164 15.25 13.60 24.02
CA SER A 164 16.63 13.24 23.63
C SER A 164 16.74 12.93 22.15
N PHE A 165 15.81 12.15 21.59
CA PHE A 165 15.77 11.88 20.15
C PHE A 165 15.54 13.13 19.31
N LEU A 166 14.58 13.99 19.70
CA LEU A 166 14.29 15.19 18.95
C LEU A 166 15.47 16.17 18.95
N LYS A 167 16.19 16.30 20.07
CA LYS A 167 17.41 17.11 20.17
C LYS A 167 18.58 16.55 19.38
N SER A 168 18.59 15.24 19.07
CA SER A 168 19.69 14.63 18.31
C SER A 168 19.57 14.84 16.81
N ILE A 169 18.44 15.38 16.31
CA ILE A 169 18.32 15.80 14.91
C ILE A 169 19.32 16.92 14.65
N ASN A 170 20.30 16.68 13.78
CA ASN A 170 21.42 17.58 13.52
C ASN A 170 21.72 17.68 12.02
N SER A 171 22.74 18.46 11.66
CA SER A 171 23.07 18.72 10.26
C SER A 171 23.39 17.45 9.46
N LYS A 172 23.90 16.38 10.07
CA LYS A 172 24.22 15.12 9.39
C LYS A 172 22.98 14.43 8.82
N ASP A 173 21.86 14.50 9.54
CA ASP A 173 20.59 13.87 9.15
C ASP A 173 20.00 14.46 7.86
N LEU A 174 20.42 15.66 7.47
CA LEU A 174 19.96 16.30 6.23
C LEU A 174 20.67 15.75 4.98
N GLY A 175 21.82 15.09 5.11
CA GLY A 175 22.57 14.58 3.95
C GLY A 175 22.78 15.67 2.86
N PRO A 176 22.41 15.41 1.59
CA PRO A 176 22.47 16.39 0.50
C PRO A 176 21.56 17.63 0.68
N TYR A 177 20.56 17.58 1.56
CA TYR A 177 19.62 18.69 1.78
C TYR A 177 20.21 19.82 2.62
N LYS A 178 21.43 19.69 3.16
CA LYS A 178 22.10 20.77 3.91
C LYS A 178 22.30 22.04 3.10
N THR A 179 22.61 21.88 1.82
CA THR A 179 22.90 22.98 0.88
C THR A 179 21.79 23.16 -0.15
N ASN A 180 20.65 22.49 0.03
CA ASN A 180 19.54 22.55 -0.91
C ASN A 180 18.78 23.86 -0.73
N SER A 181 18.80 24.69 -1.77
CA SER A 181 18.09 25.98 -1.81
C SER A 181 16.67 25.88 -2.38
N THR A 182 16.32 24.76 -3.02
CA THR A 182 15.03 24.57 -3.69
C THR A 182 13.94 24.07 -2.75
N CYS A 183 14.31 23.29 -1.72
CA CYS A 183 13.37 22.73 -0.76
C CYS A 183 13.52 23.37 0.62
N LYS A 184 12.40 23.71 1.27
CA LYS A 184 12.37 24.30 2.61
C LYS A 184 12.03 23.26 3.68
N ARG A 185 12.77 23.25 4.79
CA ARG A 185 12.40 22.44 5.96
C ARG A 185 11.12 22.98 6.59
N VAL A 186 10.18 22.08 6.87
CA VAL A 186 8.96 22.36 7.66
C VAL A 186 8.80 21.32 8.75
N PHE A 187 7.89 21.56 9.71
CA PHE A 187 7.51 20.55 10.69
C PHE A 187 6.29 19.74 10.23
N LEU A 188 6.11 18.55 10.79
CA LEU A 188 4.99 17.65 10.52
C LEU A 188 3.63 18.32 10.67
N GLN A 189 3.45 19.11 11.73
CA GLN A 189 2.22 19.86 12.01
C GLN A 189 1.92 20.97 10.99
N ASP A 190 2.92 21.42 10.22
CA ASP A 190 2.78 22.50 9.24
C ASP A 190 2.49 21.97 7.82
N LEU A 191 2.40 20.65 7.68
CA LEU A 191 2.02 19.99 6.42
C LEU A 191 0.53 20.17 6.16
N VAL A 192 0.18 20.33 4.88
CA VAL A 192 -1.22 20.31 4.42
C VAL A 192 -1.54 18.97 3.77
N VAL A 193 -2.80 18.55 3.81
CA VAL A 193 -3.25 17.33 3.13
C VAL A 193 -2.94 17.40 1.64
N GLY A 194 -2.42 16.31 1.08
CA GLY A 194 -1.88 16.22 -0.27
C GLY A 194 -0.36 16.36 -0.32
N THR A 195 0.15 16.63 -1.53
CA THR A 195 1.59 16.76 -1.80
C THR A 195 2.12 18.12 -1.36
N ASN A 196 3.14 18.12 -0.49
CA ASN A 196 3.79 19.34 -0.02
C ASN A 196 5.04 19.65 -0.85
N LYS A 197 4.85 20.16 -2.07
CA LYS A 197 5.95 20.46 -3.04
C LYS A 197 6.98 21.44 -2.46
N ASN A 198 8.25 21.28 -2.87
CA ASN A 198 9.38 22.11 -2.42
C ASN A 198 9.53 22.20 -0.88
N LYS A 199 8.98 21.24 -0.15
CA LYS A 199 9.13 21.12 1.31
C LYS A 199 9.78 19.78 1.63
N TYR A 200 10.47 19.71 2.76
CA TYR A 200 10.90 18.44 3.33
C TYR A 200 10.72 18.46 4.85
N ILE A 201 10.53 17.28 5.42
CA ILE A 201 10.50 17.06 6.87
C ILE A 201 11.71 16.24 7.30
N VAL A 202 12.14 16.41 8.54
CA VAL A 202 13.14 15.54 9.20
C VAL A 202 12.57 15.11 10.54
N VAL A 203 12.29 13.82 10.67
CA VAL A 203 11.54 13.24 11.80
C VAL A 203 12.35 12.12 12.45
N LYS A 204 12.02 11.79 13.70
CA LYS A 204 12.55 10.63 14.41
C LYS A 204 11.55 9.50 14.45
N VAL A 205 12.01 8.29 14.17
CA VAL A 205 11.24 7.06 14.37
C VAL A 205 11.08 6.81 15.87
N VAL A 206 9.86 6.79 16.37
CA VAL A 206 9.55 6.59 17.80
C VAL A 206 8.91 5.23 18.09
N ALA A 207 8.29 4.59 17.10
CA ALA A 207 7.86 3.21 17.17
C ALA A 207 7.77 2.59 15.77
N SER A 208 7.92 1.27 15.69
CA SER A 208 7.57 0.47 14.51
C SER A 208 6.18 -0.12 14.71
N VAL A 209 5.38 -0.20 13.64
CA VAL A 209 4.05 -0.81 13.64
C VAL A 209 4.08 -1.99 12.67
N SER A 210 3.98 -3.20 13.19
CA SER A 210 4.03 -4.41 12.38
C SER A 210 2.72 -4.64 11.62
N TYR A 211 2.86 -5.13 10.38
CA TYR A 211 1.77 -5.66 9.58
C TYR A 211 2.18 -7.03 9.00
N ASP A 212 1.35 -8.05 9.22
CA ASP A 212 1.66 -9.43 8.84
C ASP A 212 1.73 -9.65 7.31
N GLY A 213 1.34 -8.66 6.50
CA GLY A 213 1.40 -8.72 5.03
C GLY A 213 2.71 -8.21 4.41
N GLY A 214 3.71 -7.81 5.21
CA GLY A 214 5.05 -7.45 4.74
C GLY A 214 5.18 -6.07 4.07
N SER A 215 4.09 -5.44 3.64
CA SER A 215 4.06 -4.06 3.15
C SER A 215 2.70 -3.41 3.42
N PRO A 216 2.64 -2.10 3.75
CA PRO A 216 3.77 -1.18 3.92
C PRO A 216 4.57 -1.43 5.21
N LEU A 217 5.81 -0.95 5.25
CA LEU A 217 6.46 -0.69 6.53
C LEU A 217 5.78 0.54 7.14
N ALA A 218 5.26 0.43 8.35
CA ALA A 218 4.66 1.55 9.06
C ALA A 218 5.45 1.87 10.32
N CYS A 219 5.68 3.17 10.56
CA CYS A 219 6.32 3.63 11.78
C CYS A 219 5.65 4.90 12.29
N CYS A 220 5.66 5.08 13.60
CA CYS A 220 5.26 6.33 14.23
C CYS A 220 6.49 7.24 14.29
N VAL A 221 6.29 8.51 13.94
CA VAL A 221 7.36 9.51 13.89
C VAL A 221 6.99 10.80 14.62
N CYS A 222 8.01 11.52 15.10
CA CYS A 222 7.89 12.86 15.69
C CYS A 222 9.05 13.76 15.22
N ASP A 223 8.79 15.04 15.03
CA ASP A 223 9.82 16.10 14.98
C ASP A 223 9.65 17.15 16.10
N LYS A 224 8.51 17.13 16.77
CA LYS A 224 8.18 17.90 17.97
C LYS A 224 7.58 16.98 19.06
N PRO A 225 7.67 17.35 20.34
CA PRO A 225 7.21 16.49 21.44
C PRO A 225 5.68 16.39 21.56
N ASP A 226 4.95 17.33 20.98
CA ASP A 226 3.50 17.45 21.04
C ASP A 226 2.77 16.88 19.82
N PHE A 227 3.48 16.63 18.72
CA PHE A 227 2.90 16.12 17.47
C PHE A 227 3.53 14.79 17.05
N ALA A 228 2.69 13.85 16.63
CA ALA A 228 3.11 12.56 16.08
C ALA A 228 2.28 12.22 14.85
N ALA A 229 2.87 11.47 13.92
CA ALA A 229 2.21 10.97 12.74
C ALA A 229 2.68 9.56 12.41
N ILE A 230 1.94 8.86 11.56
CA ILE A 230 2.42 7.64 10.91
C ILE A 230 3.17 8.01 9.64
N VAL A 231 4.22 7.27 9.33
CA VAL A 231 4.82 7.20 8.00
C VAL A 231 4.65 5.76 7.50
N THR A 232 4.05 5.61 6.32
CA THR A 232 3.96 4.35 5.59
C THR A 232 4.95 4.39 4.43
N ILE A 233 5.80 3.37 4.34
CA ILE A 233 6.83 3.26 3.31
C ILE A 233 6.59 1.98 2.51
N TYR A 234 6.31 2.17 1.23
CA TYR A 234 6.15 1.10 0.26
C TYR A 234 7.49 0.79 -0.41
N ARG A 235 7.56 -0.37 -1.06
CA ARG A 235 8.70 -0.89 -1.83
C ARG A 235 10.01 -1.04 -1.06
N LEU A 236 9.95 -1.18 0.26
CA LEU A 236 11.09 -1.63 1.06
C LEU A 236 11.23 -3.15 1.01
N SER A 237 12.47 -3.64 1.05
CA SER A 237 12.78 -5.07 1.24
C SER A 237 12.18 -5.56 2.54
N GLN A 238 11.66 -6.80 2.56
CA GLN A 238 11.12 -7.42 3.78
C GLN A 238 12.19 -7.60 4.86
N ASP A 239 13.46 -7.69 4.45
CA ASP A 239 14.61 -7.83 5.35
C ASP A 239 15.11 -6.48 5.88
N TYR A 240 14.58 -5.36 5.36
CA TYR A 240 14.96 -4.03 5.79
C TYR A 240 13.90 -3.41 6.71
N GLY A 241 14.34 -2.97 7.89
CA GLY A 241 13.52 -2.30 8.87
C GLY A 241 14.17 -1.02 9.37
N LEU A 242 13.33 -0.08 9.79
CA LEU A 242 13.77 1.12 10.50
C LEU A 242 13.89 0.85 12.00
N THR A 243 14.86 1.47 12.63
CA THR A 243 15.12 1.36 14.08
C THR A 243 14.56 2.56 14.82
N ILE A 244 14.06 2.32 16.05
CA ILE A 244 13.65 3.41 16.94
C ILE A 244 14.83 4.33 17.23
N GLY A 245 14.68 5.62 16.93
CA GLY A 245 15.73 6.64 17.04
C GLY A 245 16.35 7.05 15.71
N ASP A 246 16.10 6.32 14.62
CA ASP A 246 16.52 6.70 13.28
C ASP A 246 15.91 8.05 12.88
N SER A 247 16.69 8.84 12.15
CA SER A 247 16.23 10.05 11.48
C SER A 247 15.73 9.70 10.08
N LEU A 248 14.53 10.15 9.73
CA LEU A 248 14.00 10.08 8.37
C LEU A 248 13.89 11.48 7.79
N LEU A 249 14.52 11.71 6.64
CA LEU A 249 14.24 12.88 5.80
C LEU A 249 13.31 12.46 4.68
N ILE A 250 12.17 13.15 4.56
CA ILE A 250 11.16 12.89 3.51
C ILE A 250 10.95 14.18 2.72
N PRO A 251 11.39 14.24 1.45
CA PRO A 251 11.10 15.34 0.56
C PRO A 251 9.69 15.21 -0.02
N GLU A 252 9.10 16.36 -0.33
CA GLU A 252 7.75 16.52 -0.88
C GLU A 252 6.69 15.64 -0.22
N PRO A 253 6.59 15.66 1.12
CA PRO A 253 5.80 14.67 1.86
C PRO A 253 4.33 14.73 1.44
N GLN A 254 3.76 13.55 1.21
CA GLN A 254 2.35 13.37 0.89
C GLN A 254 1.56 13.07 2.17
N LEU A 255 0.97 14.11 2.75
CA LEU A 255 0.17 13.97 3.97
C LEU A 255 -1.26 13.58 3.60
N GLN A 256 -1.83 12.67 4.37
CA GLN A 256 -3.27 12.42 4.40
C GLN A 256 -3.74 12.22 5.84
N THR A 257 -5.05 12.23 6.02
CA THR A 257 -5.68 11.88 7.29
C THR A 257 -6.35 10.52 7.12
N ILE A 258 -5.87 9.52 7.86
CA ILE A 258 -6.56 8.23 7.92
C ILE A 258 -7.76 8.40 8.82
N HIS A 259 -8.95 8.19 8.26
CA HIS A 259 -10.22 8.28 8.99
C HIS A 259 -11.06 7.03 8.71
N VAL A 260 -11.31 6.24 9.75
CA VAL A 260 -12.14 5.03 9.71
C VAL A 260 -13.17 5.11 10.83
N SER A 261 -14.45 4.90 10.49
CA SER A 261 -15.56 4.84 11.42
C SER A 261 -16.13 3.44 11.42
N LEU A 262 -15.96 2.71 12.52
CA LEU A 262 -16.37 1.32 12.64
C LEU A 262 -17.07 1.08 13.98
N LYS A 263 -18.32 0.61 13.95
CA LYS A 263 -19.10 0.20 15.14
C LYS A 263 -19.05 1.22 16.29
N GLY A 264 -19.15 2.51 15.95
CA GLY A 264 -19.11 3.61 16.92
C GLY A 264 -17.71 4.04 17.40
N GLN A 265 -16.64 3.38 16.95
CA GLN A 265 -15.27 3.83 17.16
C GLN A 265 -14.75 4.59 15.95
N VAL A 266 -14.09 5.73 16.21
CA VAL A 266 -13.39 6.51 15.19
C VAL A 266 -11.90 6.29 15.33
N ILE A 267 -11.25 5.87 14.25
CA ILE A 267 -9.81 5.81 14.09
C ILE A 267 -9.41 7.00 13.22
N ASN A 268 -8.65 7.92 13.80
CA ASN A 268 -8.25 9.16 13.14
C ASN A 268 -6.80 9.49 13.49
N PHE A 269 -5.93 9.65 12.48
CA PHE A 269 -4.55 10.10 12.67
C PHE A 269 -3.92 10.62 11.35
N PRO A 270 -2.93 11.52 11.43
CA PRO A 270 -2.16 11.95 10.27
C PRO A 270 -1.19 10.85 9.79
N CYS A 271 -1.09 10.68 8.48
CA CYS A 271 -0.21 9.71 7.83
C CYS A 271 0.53 10.34 6.66
N VAL A 272 1.85 10.19 6.60
CA VAL A 272 2.67 10.58 5.46
C VAL A 272 2.99 9.33 4.65
N ARG A 273 2.52 9.31 3.40
CA ARG A 273 2.74 8.21 2.46
C ARG A 273 4.07 8.39 1.74
N VAL A 274 4.86 7.32 1.65
CA VAL A 274 6.08 7.23 0.85
C VAL A 274 5.96 6.06 -0.13
N ASP A 275 5.70 6.36 -1.40
CA ASP A 275 5.53 5.33 -2.45
C ASP A 275 6.82 4.59 -2.82
N SER A 276 7.95 5.30 -2.76
CA SER A 276 9.26 4.77 -3.12
C SER A 276 10.31 5.19 -2.08
N PRO A 277 11.09 4.25 -1.55
CA PRO A 277 12.12 4.52 -0.56
C PRO A 277 13.36 5.17 -1.16
N GLN A 278 13.45 5.29 -2.50
CA GLN A 278 14.55 5.94 -3.20
C GLN A 278 14.70 7.43 -2.85
N ASN A 279 13.60 8.06 -2.45
CA ASN A 279 13.55 9.51 -2.25
C ASN A 279 13.76 9.91 -0.79
N ILE A 280 13.86 8.96 0.14
CA ILE A 280 14.04 9.25 1.56
C ILE A 280 15.50 9.07 1.97
N LEU A 281 15.90 9.77 3.04
CA LEU A 281 17.18 9.52 3.71
C LEU A 281 16.92 8.90 5.07
N VAL A 282 17.70 7.86 5.40
CA VAL A 282 17.76 7.29 6.74
C VAL A 282 19.10 7.68 7.34
N ASN A 283 19.08 8.39 8.47
CA ASN A 283 20.28 8.89 9.16
C ASN A 283 21.22 9.69 8.24
N GLY A 284 20.66 10.42 7.28
CA GLY A 284 21.40 11.25 6.31
C GLY A 284 21.90 10.52 5.07
N HIS A 285 21.59 9.24 4.90
CA HIS A 285 22.04 8.42 3.77
C HIS A 285 20.87 7.90 2.93
N ASN A 286 21.07 7.81 1.61
CA ASN A 286 20.15 7.12 0.71
C ASN A 286 20.14 5.62 1.02
N LEU A 287 19.00 4.97 0.76
CA LEU A 287 18.88 3.53 0.84
C LEU A 287 19.59 2.85 -0.33
N GLN A 288 20.19 1.69 -0.07
CA GLN A 288 20.86 0.87 -1.06
C GLN A 288 19.84 0.11 -1.92
N PRO A 289 20.16 -0.25 -3.18
CA PRO A 289 19.30 -1.08 -4.02
C PRO A 289 18.80 -2.37 -3.35
N THR A 290 19.64 -3.02 -2.56
CA THR A 290 19.32 -4.25 -1.82
C THR A 290 18.30 -4.06 -0.70
N GLN A 291 18.07 -2.82 -0.25
CA GLN A 291 17.09 -2.47 0.79
C GLN A 291 15.71 -2.16 0.20
N MET A 292 15.57 -2.24 -1.13
CA MET A 292 14.34 -1.98 -1.86
C MET A 292 13.79 -3.29 -2.44
N ALA A 293 12.46 -3.45 -2.44
CA ALA A 293 11.81 -4.68 -2.89
C ALA A 293 11.29 -4.58 -4.32
N SER A 294 11.38 -5.72 -5.03
CA SER A 294 10.31 -6.21 -5.92
C SER A 294 9.35 -7.06 -5.07
N MET A 295 8.13 -6.59 -4.80
CA MET A 295 7.27 -7.21 -3.80
C MET A 295 6.53 -8.46 -4.29
N PHE A 296 6.23 -9.37 -3.36
CA PHE A 296 5.27 -10.47 -3.53
C PHE A 296 4.11 -10.28 -2.53
N ILE A 297 2.86 -10.22 -3.01
CA ILE A 297 1.66 -10.26 -2.16
C ILE A 297 0.78 -11.45 -2.54
N LYS A 298 0.24 -12.15 -1.52
CA LYS A 298 -0.80 -13.18 -1.69
C LYS A 298 -2.16 -12.50 -1.88
N PHE A 299 -2.80 -12.69 -3.02
CA PHE A 299 -4.19 -12.29 -3.32
C PHE A 299 -4.98 -13.51 -3.86
N SER A 300 -6.31 -13.46 -3.87
CA SER A 300 -7.10 -14.59 -4.37
C SER A 300 -6.96 -14.72 -5.88
N SER A 301 -6.75 -15.94 -6.36
CA SER A 301 -6.46 -16.22 -7.77
C SER A 301 -7.67 -16.31 -8.69
N ALA A 302 -8.87 -16.41 -8.11
CA ALA A 302 -10.10 -16.66 -8.85
C ALA A 302 -10.50 -15.52 -9.81
#